data_AF-A0A1C3XDG7-F1
#
_entry.id   AF-A0A1C3XDG7-F1
#
_cell.length_a   1.000
_cell.length_b   1.000
_cell.length_c   1.000
_cell.angle_alpha   90.00
_cell.angle_beta   90.00
_cell.angle_gamma   90.00
#
_symmetry.space_group_name_H-M   'P 1'
#
loop_
_entity.id
_entity.type
_entity.pdbx_description
1 polymer ?
#
loop_
_entity_poly.entity_id
_entity_poly.type
_entity_poly.pdbx_seq_one_letter_code
_entity_poly.pdbx_strand_id
1 'polypeptide(L)'
;MTYEAKEAIREIRTSLIAISNKLQWLSEPALKGAAFEARENAKIEADGPLWLGIAAVADRYHEIQVRRRTGRGVWYALVEILRWDALQRTGEVIASFGERCDSKAKAEEAARRLMTENANCFTAETSVHTEVLCELEWDEEAGAKLL
;
A
#
# COMPACT_ATOMS: atom_id res chain seq x y z
N MET A 1 -1.05 23.04 -17.36
CA MET A 1 -2.00 23.03 -16.22
C MET A 1 -2.01 24.39 -15.57
N THR A 2 -3.16 25.03 -15.47
CA THR A 2 -3.32 26.34 -14.81
C THR A 2 -3.02 26.24 -13.31
N TYR A 3 -2.70 27.37 -12.66
CA TYR A 3 -2.48 27.40 -11.21
C TYR A 3 -3.70 26.87 -10.44
N GLU A 4 -4.88 27.33 -10.81
CA GLU A 4 -6.16 26.87 -10.25
C GLU A 4 -6.34 25.35 -10.34
N ALA A 5 -6.05 24.76 -11.51
CA ALA A 5 -6.13 23.30 -11.67
C ALA A 5 -5.08 22.56 -10.84
N LYS A 6 -3.87 23.13 -10.67
CA LYS A 6 -2.83 22.54 -9.80
C LYS A 6 -3.27 22.52 -8.33
N GLU A 7 -3.81 23.64 -7.85
CA GLU A 7 -4.27 23.77 -6.47
C GLU A 7 -5.44 22.84 -6.18
N ALA A 8 -6.44 22.77 -7.07
CA ALA A 8 -7.57 21.85 -6.92
C ALA A 8 -7.11 20.38 -6.81
N ILE A 9 -6.20 19.95 -7.69
CA ILE A 9 -5.66 18.57 -7.64
C ILE A 9 -4.83 18.34 -6.37
N ARG A 10 -4.09 19.34 -5.88
CA ARG A 10 -3.31 19.24 -4.63
C ARG A 10 -4.24 19.03 -3.43
N GLU A 11 -5.34 19.76 -3.35
CA GLU A 11 -6.33 19.62 -2.27
C GLU A 11 -7.04 18.26 -2.33
N ILE A 12 -7.49 17.85 -3.53
CA ILE A 12 -8.10 16.53 -3.74
C ILE A 12 -7.14 15.43 -3.30
N ARG A 13 -5.86 15.49 -3.70
CA ARG A 13 -4.84 14.51 -3.30
C ARG A 13 -4.70 14.42 -1.78
N THR A 14 -4.70 15.56 -1.10
CA THR A 14 -4.61 15.62 0.37
C THR A 14 -5.80 14.93 1.02
N SER A 15 -7.02 15.18 0.53
CA SER A 15 -8.24 14.53 1.01
C SER A 15 -8.26 13.03 0.73
N LEU A 16 -7.80 12.60 -0.45
CA LEU A 16 -7.70 11.18 -0.80
C LEU A 16 -6.73 10.43 0.11
N ILE A 17 -5.57 11.03 0.43
CA ILE A 17 -4.62 10.46 1.41
C ILE A 17 -5.30 10.28 2.78
N ALA A 18 -6.03 11.30 3.24
CA ALA A 18 -6.74 11.22 4.52
C ALA A 18 -7.82 10.13 4.54
N ILE A 19 -8.58 9.97 3.45
CA ILE A 19 -9.60 8.92 3.30
C ILE A 19 -8.93 7.55 3.31
N SER A 20 -7.88 7.35 2.50
CA SER A 20 -7.15 6.08 2.40
C SER A 20 -6.60 5.64 3.75
N ASN A 21 -5.96 6.57 4.48
CA ASN A 21 -5.45 6.32 5.82
C ASN A 21 -6.56 5.91 6.79
N LYS A 22 -7.72 6.60 6.77
CA LYS A 22 -8.85 6.24 7.65
C LYS A 22 -9.37 4.84 7.36
N LEU A 23 -9.49 4.45 6.10
CA LEU A 23 -9.98 3.12 5.71
C LEU A 23 -8.98 2.01 6.04
N GLN A 24 -7.67 2.24 5.82
CA GLN A 24 -6.62 1.26 6.07
C GLN A 24 -6.63 0.68 7.50
N TRP A 25 -6.97 1.51 8.50
CA TRP A 25 -6.96 1.14 9.92
C TRP A 25 -8.28 0.54 10.43
N LEU A 26 -9.30 0.42 9.59
CA LEU A 26 -10.56 -0.22 9.96
C LEU A 26 -10.43 -1.74 10.04
N SER A 27 -11.21 -2.39 10.89
CA SER A 27 -11.31 -3.86 10.95
C SER A 27 -12.10 -4.43 9.77
N GLU A 28 -11.95 -5.73 9.46
CA GLU A 28 -12.72 -6.40 8.40
C GLU A 28 -14.26 -6.10 8.47
N PRO A 29 -14.93 -6.20 9.64
CA PRO A 29 -16.35 -5.86 9.74
C PRO A 29 -16.64 -4.37 9.49
N ALA A 30 -15.77 -3.48 9.99
CA ALA A 30 -15.94 -2.04 9.81
C ALA A 30 -15.75 -1.62 8.34
N LEU A 31 -14.83 -2.25 7.61
CA LEU A 31 -14.64 -2.03 6.17
C LEU A 31 -15.89 -2.44 5.37
N LYS A 32 -16.52 -3.57 5.71
CA LYS A 32 -17.79 -3.97 5.10
C LYS A 32 -18.90 -2.97 5.37
N GLY A 33 -19.00 -2.49 6.62
CA GLY A 33 -19.97 -1.45 7.01
C GLY A 33 -19.75 -0.15 6.24
N ALA A 34 -18.51 0.33 6.17
CA ALA A 34 -18.14 1.53 5.43
C ALA A 34 -18.44 1.41 3.94
N ALA A 35 -18.14 0.25 3.32
CA ALA A 35 -18.46 0.01 1.93
C ALA A 35 -19.98 -0.01 1.68
N PHE A 36 -20.76 -0.57 2.60
CA PHE A 36 -22.23 -0.56 2.51
C PHE A 36 -22.77 0.87 2.62
N GLU A 37 -22.38 1.61 3.65
CA GLU A 37 -22.85 2.98 3.88
C GLU A 37 -22.45 3.92 2.74
N ALA A 38 -21.24 3.79 2.22
CA ALA A 38 -20.81 4.54 1.04
C ALA A 38 -21.69 4.25 -0.19
N ARG A 39 -22.13 3.01 -0.41
CA ARG A 39 -23.06 2.68 -1.50
C ARG A 39 -24.47 3.23 -1.27
N GLU A 40 -24.93 3.34 -0.02
CA GLU A 40 -26.20 3.99 0.29
C GLU A 40 -26.12 5.50 0.06
N ASN A 41 -25.04 6.15 0.52
CA ASN A 41 -24.81 7.57 0.27
C ASN A 41 -24.73 7.87 -1.23
N ALA A 42 -24.14 6.97 -2.03
CA ALA A 42 -24.04 7.14 -3.47
C ALA A 42 -25.40 7.25 -4.20
N LYS A 43 -26.49 6.79 -3.58
CA LYS A 43 -27.85 6.86 -4.14
C LYS A 43 -28.54 8.19 -3.88
N ILE A 44 -28.14 8.90 -2.83
CA ILE A 44 -28.85 10.08 -2.31
C ILE A 44 -28.03 11.36 -2.44
N GLU A 45 -26.70 11.27 -2.41
CA GLU A 45 -25.81 12.42 -2.48
C GLU A 45 -25.52 12.81 -3.94
N ALA A 46 -25.36 14.11 -4.19
CA ALA A 46 -25.00 14.63 -5.52
C ALA A 46 -23.65 14.08 -6.02
N ASP A 47 -22.74 13.78 -5.08
CA ASP A 47 -21.41 13.25 -5.33
C ASP A 47 -21.37 11.72 -5.41
N GLY A 48 -22.44 11.09 -5.89
CA GLY A 48 -22.58 9.64 -5.98
C GLY A 48 -21.36 8.87 -6.52
N PRO A 49 -20.71 9.33 -7.61
CA PRO A 49 -19.48 8.70 -8.11
C PRO A 49 -18.31 8.69 -7.11
N LEU A 50 -18.15 9.73 -6.29
CA LEU A 50 -17.09 9.78 -5.27
C LEU A 50 -17.36 8.76 -4.17
N TRP A 51 -18.62 8.64 -3.75
CA TRP A 51 -19.04 7.64 -2.77
C TRP A 51 -18.83 6.20 -3.26
N LEU A 52 -19.10 5.92 -4.55
CA LEU A 52 -18.77 4.63 -5.15
C LEU A 52 -17.26 4.35 -5.15
N GLY A 53 -16.43 5.39 -5.37
CA GLY A 53 -14.99 5.29 -5.23
C GLY A 53 -14.57 4.91 -3.81
N ILE A 54 -15.15 5.54 -2.79
CA ILE A 54 -14.91 5.21 -1.37
C ILE A 54 -15.29 3.75 -1.07
N ALA A 55 -16.45 3.29 -1.57
CA ALA A 55 -16.88 1.90 -1.40
C ALA A 55 -15.87 0.91 -2.02
N ALA A 56 -15.38 1.19 -3.22
CA ALA A 56 -14.39 0.35 -3.89
C ALA A 56 -13.04 0.30 -3.14
N VAL A 57 -12.60 1.43 -2.58
CA VAL A 57 -11.37 1.47 -1.75
C VAL A 57 -11.56 0.66 -0.46
N ALA A 58 -12.73 0.77 0.18
CA ALA A 58 -13.06 -0.02 1.37
C ALA A 58 -13.10 -1.54 1.06
N ASP A 59 -13.70 -1.94 -0.06
CA ASP A 59 -13.69 -3.34 -0.51
C ASP A 59 -12.27 -3.86 -0.76
N ARG A 60 -11.40 -3.03 -1.37
CA ARG A 60 -9.99 -3.38 -1.61
C ARG A 60 -9.24 -3.62 -0.30
N TYR A 61 -9.34 -2.71 0.67
CA TYR A 61 -8.71 -2.91 1.98
C TYR A 61 -9.25 -4.12 2.72
N HIS A 62 -10.55 -4.39 2.60
CA HIS A 62 -11.15 -5.60 3.18
C HIS A 62 -10.53 -6.86 2.59
N GLU A 63 -10.42 -6.95 1.25
CA GLU A 63 -9.83 -8.10 0.59
C GLU A 63 -8.34 -8.28 0.92
N ILE A 64 -7.59 -7.18 1.05
CA ILE A 64 -6.21 -7.20 1.55
C ILE A 64 -6.14 -7.84 2.94
N GLN A 65 -7.01 -7.45 3.88
CA GLN A 65 -7.02 -8.03 5.23
C GLN A 65 -7.39 -9.52 5.22
N VAL A 66 -8.40 -9.91 4.43
CA VAL A 66 -8.78 -11.32 4.25
C VAL A 66 -7.61 -12.14 3.72
N ARG A 67 -6.86 -11.63 2.73
CA ARG A 67 -5.66 -12.29 2.20
C ARG A 67 -4.57 -12.37 3.25
N ARG A 68 -4.25 -11.30 3.97
CA ARG A 68 -3.28 -11.30 5.08
C ARG A 68 -3.60 -12.33 6.16
N ARG A 69 -4.88 -12.52 6.47
CA ARG A 69 -5.36 -13.53 7.43
C ARG A 69 -5.32 -14.96 6.88
N THR A 70 -5.71 -15.18 5.63
CA THR A 70 -5.86 -16.53 5.05
C THR A 70 -4.60 -17.03 4.32
N GLY A 71 -3.70 -16.13 3.93
CA GLY A 71 -2.52 -16.43 3.12
C GLY A 71 -2.83 -16.77 1.65
N ARG A 72 -4.07 -16.61 1.19
CA ARG A 72 -4.49 -16.98 -0.18
C ARG A 72 -3.99 -15.99 -1.22
N GLY A 73 -3.84 -16.45 -2.47
CA GLY A 73 -3.44 -15.64 -3.61
C GLY A 73 -1.93 -15.56 -3.81
N VAL A 74 -1.51 -14.68 -4.72
CA VAL A 74 -0.10 -14.39 -5.00
C VAL A 74 0.46 -13.42 -3.95
N TRP A 75 1.70 -13.66 -3.58
CA TRP A 75 2.44 -12.87 -2.60
C TRP A 75 3.76 -12.40 -3.17
N TYR A 76 4.25 -11.29 -2.66
CA TYR A 76 5.52 -10.69 -3.03
C TYR A 76 6.36 -10.55 -1.77
N ALA A 77 7.61 -10.97 -1.86
CA ALA A 77 8.65 -10.58 -0.91
C ALA A 77 9.29 -9.29 -1.39
N LEU A 78 9.51 -8.33 -0.50
CA LEU A 78 10.16 -7.06 -0.79
C LEU A 78 11.22 -6.76 0.28
N VAL A 79 12.43 -6.40 -0.16
CA VAL A 79 13.49 -5.84 0.68
C VAL A 79 13.93 -4.51 0.07
N GLU A 80 13.74 -3.42 0.81
CA GLU A 80 14.18 -2.08 0.42
C GLU A 80 15.34 -1.64 1.32
N ILE A 81 16.37 -1.04 0.72
CA ILE A 81 17.49 -0.43 1.43
C ILE A 81 17.30 1.07 1.37
N LEU A 82 17.11 1.68 2.54
CA LEU A 82 16.98 3.12 2.69
C LEU A 82 18.29 3.69 3.18
N ARG A 83 18.82 4.73 2.53
CA ARG A 83 19.91 5.55 3.07
C ARG A 83 19.33 6.79 3.71
N TRP A 84 19.75 7.08 4.94
CA TRP A 84 19.32 8.28 5.64
C TRP A 84 20.24 9.46 5.32
N ASP A 85 19.67 10.53 4.78
CA ASP A 85 20.31 11.83 4.73
C ASP A 85 20.05 12.55 6.06
N ALA A 86 21.09 12.67 6.89
CA ALA A 86 21.02 13.32 8.20
C ALA A 86 20.73 14.83 8.11
N LEU A 87 21.10 15.50 7.00
CA LEU A 87 20.85 16.92 6.78
C LEU A 87 19.40 17.15 6.36
N GLN A 88 18.88 16.33 5.45
CA GLN A 88 17.51 16.46 4.93
C GLN A 88 16.47 15.77 5.83
N ARG A 89 16.89 14.91 6.77
CA ARG A 89 16.01 14.02 7.56
C ARG A 89 15.09 13.19 6.68
N THR A 90 15.57 12.80 5.49
CA THR A 90 14.82 11.97 4.54
C THR A 90 15.54 10.65 4.33
N GLY A 91 14.76 9.58 4.10
CA GLY A 91 15.27 8.28 3.70
C GLY A 91 15.05 8.11 2.19
N GLU A 92 16.12 7.83 1.44
CA GLU A 92 16.04 7.51 0.02
C GLU A 92 16.19 5.99 -0.17
N VAL A 93 15.29 5.37 -0.94
CA VAL A 93 15.44 3.96 -1.34
C VAL A 93 16.55 3.87 -2.36
N ILE A 94 17.70 3.32 -1.96
CA ILE A 94 18.88 3.17 -2.82
C ILE A 94 18.95 1.80 -3.51
N ALA A 95 18.18 0.82 -3.02
CA ALA A 95 18.01 -0.48 -3.65
C ALA A 95 16.67 -1.11 -3.24
N SER A 96 16.08 -1.87 -4.15
CA SER A 96 14.85 -2.64 -3.93
C SER A 96 14.99 -4.02 -4.57
N PHE A 97 14.67 -5.06 -3.81
CA PHE A 97 14.74 -6.45 -4.22
C PHE A 97 13.38 -7.09 -3.98
N GLY A 98 12.75 -7.56 -5.05
CA GLY A 98 11.39 -8.11 -5.03
C GLY A 98 11.30 -9.50 -5.66
N GLU A 99 10.47 -10.36 -5.11
CA GLU A 99 10.19 -11.70 -5.67
C GLU A 99 8.72 -12.09 -5.55
N ARG A 100 8.12 -12.49 -6.67
CA ARG A 100 6.77 -13.06 -6.74
C ARG A 100 6.77 -14.51 -6.27
N CYS A 101 5.82 -14.84 -5.41
CA CYS A 101 5.67 -16.14 -4.75
C CYS A 101 4.22 -16.63 -4.80
N ASP A 102 4.03 -17.95 -4.87
CA ASP A 102 2.69 -18.56 -4.95
C ASP A 102 1.94 -18.64 -3.61
N SER A 103 2.60 -18.28 -2.51
CA SER A 103 2.01 -18.31 -1.18
C SER A 103 2.71 -17.36 -0.22
N LYS A 104 2.01 -16.97 0.84
CA LYS A 104 2.56 -16.13 1.91
C LYS A 104 3.79 -16.76 2.56
N ALA A 105 3.76 -18.07 2.82
CA ALA A 105 4.87 -18.79 3.43
C ALA A 105 6.13 -18.77 2.55
N LYS A 106 5.97 -18.96 1.23
CA LYS A 106 7.06 -18.83 0.27
C LYS A 106 7.60 -17.40 0.20
N ALA A 107 6.72 -16.39 0.24
CA ALA A 107 7.16 -14.99 0.27
C ALA A 107 7.93 -14.65 1.56
N GLU A 108 7.54 -15.19 2.71
CA GLU A 108 8.31 -15.01 3.96
C GLU A 108 9.68 -15.68 3.90
N GLU A 109 9.77 -16.86 3.28
CA GLU A 109 11.05 -17.55 3.03
C GLU A 109 11.93 -16.75 2.05
N ALA A 110 11.35 -16.30 0.93
CA ALA A 110 12.03 -15.46 -0.03
C ALA A 110 12.51 -14.14 0.60
N ALA A 111 11.71 -13.49 1.44
CA ALA A 111 12.13 -12.29 2.16
C ALA A 111 13.36 -12.53 3.06
N ARG A 112 13.39 -13.65 3.79
CA ARG A 112 14.57 -14.06 4.59
C ARG A 112 15.79 -14.31 3.71
N ARG A 113 15.61 -14.98 2.58
CA ARG A 113 16.67 -15.24 1.60
C ARG A 113 17.21 -13.92 1.01
N LEU A 114 16.34 -13.04 0.54
CA LEU A 114 16.70 -11.73 -0.02
C LEU A 114 17.46 -10.87 0.99
N MET A 115 17.06 -10.86 2.27
CA MET A 115 17.83 -10.18 3.32
C MET A 115 19.24 -10.75 3.47
N THR A 116 19.38 -12.08 3.39
CA THR A 116 20.68 -12.75 3.53
C THR A 116 21.58 -12.49 2.33
N GLU A 117 21.04 -12.60 1.12
CA GLU A 117 21.76 -12.38 -0.14
C GLU A 117 22.24 -10.94 -0.28
N ASN A 118 21.47 -9.97 0.23
CA ASN A 118 21.76 -8.54 0.12
C ASN A 118 22.31 -7.93 1.43
N ALA A 119 22.78 -8.76 2.37
CA ALA A 119 23.31 -8.30 3.65
C ALA A 119 24.55 -7.40 3.50
N ASN A 120 25.26 -7.49 2.38
CA ASN A 120 26.36 -6.61 2.01
C ASN A 120 25.93 -5.14 1.82
N CYS A 121 24.65 -4.87 1.59
CA CYS A 121 24.09 -3.52 1.51
C CYS A 121 23.83 -2.91 2.90
N PHE A 122 23.95 -3.68 3.98
CA PHE A 122 23.59 -3.23 5.33
C PHE A 122 24.79 -2.55 5.97
N THR A 123 24.67 -1.24 6.15
CA THR A 123 25.69 -0.36 6.73
C THR A 123 25.11 0.44 7.89
N ALA A 124 25.97 1.12 8.64
CA ALA A 124 25.55 2.03 9.72
C ALA A 124 24.69 3.22 9.23
N GLU A 125 24.73 3.54 7.93
CA GLU A 125 24.02 4.68 7.33
C GLU A 125 22.72 4.25 6.61
N THR A 126 22.42 2.95 6.61
CA THR A 126 21.28 2.40 5.90
C THR A 126 20.31 1.74 6.87
N SER A 127 19.02 1.79 6.53
CA SER A 127 17.98 0.97 7.14
C SER A 127 17.48 -0.05 6.14
N VAL A 128 17.10 -1.21 6.64
CA VAL A 128 16.51 -2.29 5.84
C VAL A 128 15.04 -2.34 6.17
N HIS A 129 14.22 -2.23 5.14
CA HIS A 129 12.78 -2.44 5.25
C HIS A 129 12.43 -3.74 4.56
N THR A 130 11.62 -4.58 5.18
CA THR A 130 11.22 -5.87 4.64
C THR A 130 9.73 -6.06 4.81
N GLU A 131 9.06 -6.38 3.72
CA GLU A 131 7.63 -6.58 3.67
C GLU A 131 7.27 -7.83 2.88
N VAL A 132 6.12 -8.39 3.24
CA VAL A 132 5.43 -9.42 2.48
C VAL A 132 4.06 -8.86 2.11
N LEU A 133 3.81 -8.74 0.81
CA LEU A 133 2.68 -8.03 0.23
C LEU A 133 1.84 -9.00 -0.58
N CYS A 134 0.51 -8.91 -0.53
CA CYS A 134 -0.32 -9.62 -1.51
C CYS A 134 -0.37 -8.85 -2.84
N GLU A 135 -0.80 -9.49 -3.92
CA GLU A 135 -0.92 -8.83 -5.24
C GLU A 135 -1.74 -7.53 -5.26
N LEU A 136 -2.67 -7.35 -4.31
CA LEU A 136 -3.47 -6.12 -4.22
C LEU A 136 -2.68 -4.92 -3.65
N GLU A 137 -1.51 -5.18 -3.08
CA GLU A 137 -0.61 -4.21 -2.47
C GLU A 137 0.63 -3.97 -3.34
N TRP A 138 0.71 -4.64 -4.51
CA TRP A 138 1.86 -4.60 -5.42
C TRP A 138 1.47 -4.07 -6.80
N ASP A 139 2.28 -3.17 -7.34
CA ASP A 139 2.23 -2.71 -8.72
C ASP A 139 3.21 -3.54 -9.55
N GLU A 140 2.70 -4.42 -10.40
CA GLU A 140 3.54 -5.25 -11.27
C GLU A 140 4.30 -4.42 -12.32
N GLU A 141 3.74 -3.31 -12.80
CA GLU A 141 4.36 -2.47 -13.83
C GLU A 141 5.45 -1.60 -13.25
N ALA A 142 5.19 -0.99 -12.08
CA ALA A 142 6.17 -0.17 -11.38
C ALA A 142 7.19 -1.00 -10.58
N GLY A 143 6.92 -2.29 -10.34
CA GLY A 143 7.74 -3.13 -9.47
C GLY A 143 7.81 -2.58 -8.04
N ALA A 144 6.74 -1.94 -7.58
CA ALA A 144 6.70 -1.16 -6.35
C ALA A 144 5.43 -1.44 -5.55
N LYS A 145 5.45 -1.17 -4.25
CA LYS A 145 4.25 -1.25 -3.42
C LYS A 145 3.26 -0.14 -3.77
N LEU A 146 1.98 -0.46 -3.73
CA LEU A 146 0.86 0.46 -4.01
C LEU A 146 0.42 1.30 -2.78
N LEU A 147 1.03 1.07 -1.61
CA LEU A 147 0.62 1.65 -0.31
C LEU A 147 1.82 2.25 0.43
#